data_AF-A0A3D1DDD2-F1
#
_entry.id   AF-A0A3D1DDD2-F1
#
_cell.length_a   1.000
_cell.length_b   1.000
_cell.length_c   1.000
_cell.angle_alpha   90.00
_cell.angle_beta   90.00
_cell.angle_gamma   90.00
#
_symmetry.space_group_name_H-M   'P 1'
#
loop_
_entity.id
_entity.type
_entity.pdbx_description
1 polymer ?
#
loop_
_entity_poly.entity_id
_entity_poly.type
_entity_poly.pdbx_seq_one_letter_code
_entity_poly.pdbx_strand_id
1 'polypeptide(L)'
;MLRLHRQRKHEHVIAAINEALIVGQSQPWMYDVLAMSMQIAGRPKSAIERVLLSRVDFTATDVPNMLLSAAYLSRFGVNDRALLLYRQASKISPTRPEPYALGLKLAERLKDYDAVQWASTGILTYTWPSDYRSRHRAAAAAASDAAAALRKAGDKERAGELEMAVAAAHQRDLIVTLSWNGQGELDLQIDEPLGTVCHFDHRQTRSGGVLVHDGFGPVQRNCYEEYVCAFAAPGEYRLSINHVDGDIVGKRAQLTIRRYVGTDHEQTHTHPVVFDDRRKVVRLSLQKGRREKLSDPLPRGRDEFATARGNKRRGGRPFRFG
;
A
#
# COMPACT_ATOMS: atom_id res chain seq x y z
N MET A 1 12.72 -34.26 0.28
CA MET A 1 11.71 -33.47 -0.48
C MET A 1 12.20 -32.85 -1.78
N LEU A 2 13.13 -31.88 -1.73
CA LEU A 2 13.57 -31.12 -2.93
C LEU A 2 14.04 -32.00 -4.11
N ARG A 3 14.68 -33.15 -3.83
CA ARG A 3 15.11 -34.10 -4.86
C ARG A 3 13.95 -34.80 -5.57
N LEU A 4 12.87 -35.15 -4.85
CA LEU A 4 11.67 -35.80 -5.41
C LEU A 4 10.88 -34.82 -6.29
N HIS A 5 10.77 -33.56 -5.85
CA HIS A 5 10.10 -32.52 -6.63
C HIS A 5 10.84 -32.21 -7.94
N ARG A 6 12.19 -32.11 -7.91
CA ARG A 6 13.01 -31.95 -9.13
C ARG A 6 12.88 -33.14 -10.09
N GLN A 7 12.63 -34.34 -9.57
CA GLN A 7 12.42 -35.55 -10.36
C GLN A 7 10.96 -35.73 -10.82
N ARG A 8 10.07 -34.74 -10.61
CA ARG A 8 8.63 -34.80 -10.94
C ARG A 8 7.89 -36.00 -10.30
N LYS A 9 8.39 -36.52 -9.18
CA LYS A 9 7.77 -37.62 -8.43
C LYS A 9 6.66 -37.09 -7.51
N HIS A 10 5.63 -36.47 -8.09
CA HIS A 10 4.59 -35.74 -7.34
C HIS A 10 3.81 -36.61 -6.35
N GLU A 11 3.48 -37.86 -6.71
CA GLU A 11 2.82 -38.80 -5.81
C GLU A 11 3.66 -39.14 -4.57
N HIS A 12 4.98 -39.30 -4.74
CA HIS A 12 5.90 -39.54 -3.62
C HIS A 12 6.02 -38.30 -2.72
N VAL A 13 5.93 -37.09 -3.29
CA VAL A 13 5.89 -35.85 -2.50
C VAL A 13 4.60 -35.79 -1.68
N ILE A 14 3.44 -36.07 -2.28
CA ILE A 14 2.15 -36.10 -1.58
C ILE A 14 2.20 -37.07 -0.39
N ALA A 15 2.64 -38.32 -0.63
CA ALA A 15 2.76 -39.33 0.41
C ALA A 15 3.69 -38.87 1.54
N ALA A 16 4.89 -38.39 1.20
CA ALA A 16 5.86 -37.94 2.20
C ALA A 16 5.37 -36.75 3.05
N ILE A 17 4.60 -35.81 2.48
CA ILE A 17 4.00 -34.73 3.27
C ILE A 17 2.91 -35.27 4.18
N ASN A 18 2.00 -36.09 3.66
CA ASN A 18 0.89 -36.63 4.46
C ASN A 18 1.40 -37.42 5.66
N GLU A 19 2.41 -38.27 5.48
CA GLU A 19 3.04 -38.99 6.60
C GLU A 19 3.61 -38.02 7.65
N ALA A 20 4.33 -36.97 7.22
CA ALA A 20 4.85 -35.96 8.13
C ALA A 20 3.74 -35.22 8.89
N LEU A 21 2.62 -34.92 8.22
CA LEU A 21 1.45 -34.30 8.86
C LEU A 21 0.79 -35.23 9.88
N ILE A 22 0.68 -36.54 9.58
CA ILE A 22 0.09 -37.54 10.48
C ILE A 22 0.90 -37.68 11.78
N VAL A 23 2.24 -37.66 11.68
CA VAL A 23 3.12 -37.76 12.87
C VAL A 23 3.35 -36.41 13.59
N GLY A 24 2.56 -35.38 13.27
CA GLY A 24 2.57 -34.10 13.98
C GLY A 24 3.72 -33.16 13.62
N GLN A 25 4.45 -33.40 12.52
CA GLN A 25 5.53 -32.52 12.05
C GLN A 25 5.01 -31.40 11.13
N SER A 26 3.79 -30.91 11.37
CA SER A 26 3.13 -29.94 10.50
C SER A 26 3.88 -28.60 10.45
N GLN A 27 4.03 -28.07 9.24
CA GLN A 27 4.67 -26.78 8.97
C GLN A 27 3.92 -26.05 7.86
N PRO A 28 3.82 -24.70 7.88
CA PRO A 28 3.01 -23.94 6.91
C PRO A 28 3.35 -24.24 5.44
N TRP A 29 4.65 -24.34 5.12
CA TRP A 29 5.13 -24.63 3.75
C TRP A 29 4.68 -25.99 3.23
N MET A 30 4.41 -26.96 4.11
CA MET A 30 3.99 -28.30 3.71
C MET A 30 2.64 -28.26 3.01
N TYR A 31 1.70 -27.45 3.51
CA TYR A 31 0.37 -27.30 2.91
C TYR A 31 0.44 -26.66 1.51
N ASP A 32 1.34 -25.69 1.32
CA ASP A 32 1.58 -25.04 0.01
C ASP A 32 2.10 -26.05 -1.03
N VAL A 33 3.11 -26.83 -0.65
CA VAL A 33 3.73 -27.83 -1.53
C VAL A 33 2.77 -29.00 -1.79
N LEU A 34 1.99 -29.40 -0.78
CA LEU A 34 1.00 -30.46 -0.88
C LEU A 34 -0.11 -30.07 -1.85
N ALA A 35 -0.72 -28.89 -1.68
CA ALA A 35 -1.76 -28.38 -2.57
C ALA A 35 -1.28 -28.30 -4.03
N MET A 36 -0.06 -27.80 -4.27
CA MET A 36 0.53 -27.73 -5.61
C MET A 36 0.81 -29.11 -6.21
N SER A 37 1.33 -30.05 -5.40
CA SER A 37 1.62 -31.41 -5.87
C SER A 37 0.33 -32.18 -6.18
N MET A 38 -0.70 -32.01 -5.35
CA MET A 38 -2.05 -32.56 -5.57
C MET A 38 -2.68 -32.01 -6.86
N GLN A 39 -2.49 -30.72 -7.15
CA GLN A 39 -2.94 -30.12 -8.41
C GLN A 39 -2.28 -30.78 -9.62
N ILE A 40 -0.95 -30.92 -9.59
CA ILE A 40 -0.18 -31.53 -10.68
C ILE A 40 -0.57 -33.00 -10.88
N ALA A 41 -0.84 -33.72 -9.79
CA ALA A 41 -1.30 -35.10 -9.80
C ALA A 41 -2.80 -35.25 -10.14
N GLY A 42 -3.52 -34.17 -10.43
CA GLY A 42 -4.95 -34.22 -10.81
C GLY A 42 -5.88 -34.65 -9.68
N ARG A 43 -5.51 -34.41 -8.41
CA ARG A 43 -6.37 -34.73 -7.27
C ARG A 43 -7.65 -33.86 -7.25
N PRO A 44 -8.74 -34.34 -6.63
CA PRO A 44 -9.99 -33.60 -6.57
C PRO A 44 -9.82 -32.22 -5.94
N LYS A 45 -10.48 -31.20 -6.51
CA LYS A 45 -10.42 -29.82 -6.00
C LYS A 45 -10.76 -29.74 -4.51
N SER A 46 -11.86 -30.37 -4.07
CA SER A 46 -12.28 -30.37 -2.67
C SER A 46 -11.22 -30.92 -1.69
N ALA A 47 -10.34 -31.82 -2.12
CA ALA A 47 -9.23 -32.29 -1.31
C ALA A 47 -8.11 -31.24 -1.21
N ILE A 48 -7.82 -30.55 -2.31
CA ILE A 48 -6.85 -29.43 -2.34
C ILE A 48 -7.34 -28.27 -1.47
N GLU A 49 -8.63 -27.94 -1.55
CA GLU A 49 -9.26 -26.88 -0.75
C GLU A 49 -9.13 -27.17 0.75
N ARG A 50 -9.36 -28.41 1.17
CA ARG A 50 -9.20 -28.83 2.57
C ARG A 50 -7.78 -28.63 3.07
N VAL A 51 -6.77 -29.00 2.27
CA VAL A 51 -5.35 -28.78 2.60
C VAL A 51 -5.05 -27.29 2.75
N LEU A 52 -5.56 -26.45 1.86
CA LEU A 52 -5.36 -25.00 1.93
C LEU A 52 -6.07 -24.36 3.13
N LEU A 53 -7.23 -24.89 3.53
CA LEU A 53 -7.93 -24.44 4.73
C LEU A 53 -7.15 -24.79 6.01
N SER A 54 -6.57 -25.99 6.09
CA SER A 54 -5.69 -26.36 7.23
C SER A 54 -4.43 -25.48 7.33
N ARG A 55 -3.98 -24.88 6.23
CA ARG A 55 -2.89 -23.88 6.27
C ARG A 55 -3.30 -22.64 7.07
N VAL A 56 -4.57 -22.24 7.03
CA VAL A 56 -5.06 -20.99 7.63
C VAL A 56 -4.87 -20.98 9.15
N ASP A 57 -4.93 -22.15 9.80
CA ASP A 57 -4.72 -22.31 11.24
C ASP A 57 -3.34 -21.81 11.70
N PHE A 58 -2.35 -21.77 10.79
CA PHE A 58 -1.00 -21.26 11.06
C PHE A 58 -0.85 -19.74 10.86
N THR A 59 -1.89 -19.05 10.38
CA THR A 59 -1.78 -17.67 9.89
C THR A 59 -2.48 -16.62 10.76
N ALA A 60 -2.99 -17.00 11.93
CA ALA A 60 -3.95 -16.21 12.70
C ALA A 60 -3.52 -14.75 12.96
N THR A 61 -2.23 -14.48 13.16
CA THR A 61 -1.68 -13.14 13.42
C THR A 61 -0.57 -12.71 12.46
N ASP A 62 -0.08 -13.60 11.59
CA ASP A 62 0.97 -13.32 10.61
C ASP A 62 0.35 -12.85 9.29
N VAL A 63 0.25 -11.52 9.13
CA VAL A 63 -0.36 -10.89 7.95
C VAL A 63 0.30 -11.31 6.64
N PRO A 64 1.63 -11.28 6.47
CA PRO A 64 2.29 -11.84 5.28
C PRO A 64 1.85 -13.25 4.93
N ASN A 65 1.84 -14.17 5.90
CA ASN A 65 1.43 -15.55 5.64
C ASN A 65 -0.07 -15.70 5.39
N MET A 66 -0.90 -14.86 6.01
CA MET A 66 -2.35 -14.79 5.75
C MET A 66 -2.65 -14.33 4.33
N LEU A 67 -1.92 -13.32 3.84
CA LEU A 67 -2.03 -12.85 2.45
C LEU A 67 -1.61 -13.93 1.45
N LEU A 68 -0.56 -14.70 1.78
CA LEU A 68 -0.14 -15.83 0.96
C LEU A 68 -1.19 -16.95 0.92
N SER A 69 -1.79 -17.31 2.07
CA SER A 69 -2.94 -18.23 2.15
C SER A 69 -4.08 -17.77 1.24
N ALA A 70 -4.46 -16.49 1.35
CA ALA A 70 -5.55 -15.91 0.59
C ALA A 70 -5.28 -15.96 -0.93
N ALA A 71 -4.04 -15.66 -1.35
CA ALA A 71 -3.62 -15.74 -2.74
C ALA A 71 -3.71 -17.17 -3.28
N TYR A 72 -3.29 -18.18 -2.51
CA TYR A 72 -3.45 -19.58 -2.89
C TYR A 72 -4.93 -19.98 -2.98
N LEU A 73 -5.74 -19.69 -1.97
CA LEU A 73 -7.17 -19.98 -1.99
C LEU A 73 -7.86 -19.38 -3.22
N SER A 74 -7.57 -18.11 -3.55
CA SER A 74 -8.10 -17.44 -4.74
C SER A 74 -7.64 -18.09 -6.05
N ARG A 75 -6.37 -18.51 -6.13
CA ARG A 75 -5.82 -19.24 -7.29
C ARG A 75 -6.52 -20.58 -7.50
N PHE A 76 -6.94 -21.25 -6.43
CA PHE A 76 -7.64 -22.54 -6.49
C PHE A 76 -9.17 -22.42 -6.59
N GLY A 77 -9.71 -21.21 -6.58
CA GLY A 77 -11.14 -20.93 -6.75
C GLY A 77 -11.94 -20.85 -5.45
N VAL A 78 -11.29 -20.94 -4.29
CA VAL A 78 -11.91 -20.80 -2.96
C VAL A 78 -12.03 -19.33 -2.59
N ASN A 79 -12.80 -18.61 -3.40
CA ASN A 79 -12.81 -17.15 -3.44
C ASN A 79 -13.38 -16.53 -2.16
N ASP A 80 -14.47 -17.06 -1.62
CA ASP A 80 -15.11 -16.49 -0.42
C ASP A 80 -14.17 -16.54 0.79
N ARG A 81 -13.45 -17.65 0.94
CA ARG A 81 -12.45 -17.82 2.02
C ARG A 81 -11.23 -16.93 1.80
N ALA A 82 -10.77 -16.79 0.56
CA ALA A 82 -9.70 -15.83 0.25
C ALA A 82 -10.10 -14.38 0.60
N LEU A 83 -11.34 -13.98 0.29
CA LEU A 83 -11.85 -12.64 0.58
C LEU A 83 -11.93 -12.39 2.09
N LEU A 84 -12.39 -13.37 2.87
CA LEU A 84 -12.37 -13.30 4.33
C LEU A 84 -10.97 -13.08 4.89
N LEU A 85 -9.96 -13.78 4.37
CA LEU A 85 -8.57 -13.60 4.79
C LEU A 85 -8.02 -12.23 4.41
N TYR A 86 -8.33 -11.69 3.22
CA TYR A 86 -7.94 -10.32 2.88
C TYR A 86 -8.59 -9.29 3.81
N ARG A 87 -9.88 -9.47 4.16
CA ARG A 87 -10.56 -8.62 5.15
C ARG A 87 -9.88 -8.72 6.51
N GLN A 88 -9.55 -9.92 6.99
CA GLN A 88 -8.86 -10.12 8.27
C GLN A 88 -7.45 -9.49 8.26
N ALA A 89 -6.68 -9.68 7.19
CA ALA A 89 -5.37 -9.06 7.02
C ALA A 89 -5.45 -7.53 7.09
N SER A 90 -6.47 -6.92 6.46
CA SER A 90 -6.68 -5.47 6.52
C SER A 90 -7.09 -4.96 7.90
N LYS A 91 -7.75 -5.79 8.73
CA LYS A 91 -8.08 -5.43 10.12
C LYS A 91 -6.82 -5.42 10.99
N ILE A 92 -5.91 -6.36 10.78
CA ILE A 92 -4.66 -6.47 11.54
C ILE A 92 -3.67 -5.38 11.09
N SER A 93 -3.56 -5.11 9.78
CA SER A 93 -2.65 -4.09 9.25
C SER A 93 -3.36 -3.23 8.20
N PRO A 94 -4.15 -2.21 8.62
CA PRO A 94 -4.93 -1.37 7.71
C PRO A 94 -4.11 -0.57 6.72
N THR A 95 -2.86 -0.25 7.03
CA THR A 95 -1.98 0.54 6.15
C THR A 95 -1.36 -0.28 5.02
N ARG A 96 -1.59 -1.60 4.97
CA ARG A 96 -1.10 -2.45 3.89
C ARG A 96 -2.04 -2.37 2.68
N PRO A 97 -1.52 -2.05 1.48
CA PRO A 97 -2.36 -1.94 0.28
C PRO A 97 -2.77 -3.28 -0.33
N GLU A 98 -1.98 -4.34 -0.14
CA GLU A 98 -2.19 -5.64 -0.79
C GLU A 98 -3.54 -6.31 -0.49
N PRO A 99 -4.03 -6.36 0.77
CA PRO A 99 -5.34 -6.95 1.06
C PRO A 99 -6.47 -6.29 0.27
N TYR A 100 -6.48 -4.97 0.16
CA TYR A 100 -7.53 -4.25 -0.55
C TYR A 100 -7.42 -4.40 -2.06
N ALA A 101 -6.21 -4.33 -2.62
CA ALA A 101 -6.00 -4.46 -4.07
C ALA A 101 -6.39 -5.87 -4.56
N LEU A 102 -5.98 -6.93 -3.85
CA LEU A 102 -6.33 -8.30 -4.19
C LEU A 102 -7.80 -8.60 -3.87
N GLY A 103 -8.31 -8.03 -2.78
CA GLY A 103 -9.71 -8.11 -2.37
C GLY A 103 -10.67 -7.48 -3.37
N LEU A 104 -10.35 -6.30 -3.91
CA LEU A 104 -11.19 -5.59 -4.88
C LEU A 104 -11.40 -6.43 -6.14
N LYS A 105 -10.30 -6.93 -6.72
CA LYS A 105 -10.35 -7.80 -7.91
C LYS A 105 -11.23 -9.04 -7.69
N LEU A 106 -11.18 -9.59 -6.48
CA LEU A 106 -11.97 -10.75 -6.11
C LEU A 106 -13.45 -10.39 -5.91
N ALA A 107 -13.71 -9.27 -5.22
CA ALA A 107 -15.04 -8.73 -4.97
C ALA A 107 -15.80 -8.43 -6.26
N GLU A 108 -15.15 -7.79 -7.23
CA GLU A 108 -15.72 -7.50 -8.55
C GLU A 108 -16.12 -8.79 -9.29
N ARG A 109 -15.25 -9.81 -9.26
CA ARG A 109 -15.53 -11.12 -9.88
C ARG A 109 -16.73 -11.82 -9.23
N LEU A 110 -16.87 -11.71 -7.91
CA LEU A 110 -17.98 -12.30 -7.15
C LEU A 110 -19.26 -11.46 -7.18
N LYS A 111 -19.19 -10.21 -7.69
CA LYS A 111 -20.26 -9.21 -7.57
C LYS A 111 -20.71 -8.99 -6.11
N ASP A 112 -19.76 -9.10 -5.18
CA ASP A 112 -19.97 -8.82 -3.77
C ASP A 112 -19.79 -7.31 -3.55
N TYR A 113 -20.88 -6.55 -3.59
CA TYR A 113 -20.83 -5.09 -3.49
C TYR A 113 -20.38 -4.59 -2.11
N ASP A 114 -20.61 -5.36 -1.05
CA ASP A 114 -20.11 -5.02 0.30
C ASP A 114 -18.57 -5.18 0.35
N ALA A 115 -18.04 -6.19 -0.33
CA ALA A 115 -16.60 -6.33 -0.51
C ALA A 115 -16.01 -5.26 -1.43
N VAL A 116 -16.71 -4.84 -2.48
CA VAL A 116 -16.29 -3.70 -3.32
C VAL A 116 -16.22 -2.44 -2.47
N GLN A 117 -17.23 -2.15 -1.64
CA GLN A 117 -17.22 -1.03 -0.70
C GLN A 117 -15.99 -1.06 0.22
N TRP A 118 -15.77 -2.17 0.93
CA TRP A 118 -14.62 -2.34 1.82
C TRP A 118 -13.28 -2.16 1.10
N ALA A 119 -13.11 -2.78 -0.06
CA ALA A 119 -11.83 -2.78 -0.75
C ALA A 119 -11.54 -1.41 -1.39
N SER A 120 -12.53 -0.79 -2.02
CA SER A 120 -12.39 0.53 -2.66
C SER A 120 -12.09 1.62 -1.63
N THR A 121 -12.86 1.69 -0.54
CA THR A 121 -12.63 2.65 0.54
C THR A 121 -11.28 2.46 1.22
N GLY A 122 -10.86 1.20 1.42
CA GLY A 122 -9.53 0.89 1.92
C GLY A 122 -8.40 1.36 0.99
N ILE A 123 -8.54 1.17 -0.33
CA ILE A 123 -7.58 1.67 -1.32
C ILE A 123 -7.49 3.20 -1.24
N LEU A 124 -8.63 3.89 -1.32
CA LEU A 124 -8.73 5.35 -1.33
C LEU A 124 -8.16 6.02 -0.07
N THR A 125 -8.14 5.27 1.04
CA THR A 125 -7.68 5.73 2.34
C THR A 125 -6.19 5.43 2.57
N TYR A 126 -5.74 4.21 2.26
CA TYR A 126 -4.44 3.68 2.74
C TYR A 126 -3.40 3.42 1.64
N THR A 127 -3.76 3.46 0.36
CA THR A 127 -2.84 3.06 -0.72
C THR A 127 -2.15 4.26 -1.35
N TRP A 128 -0.90 4.53 -0.94
CA TRP A 128 -0.13 5.70 -1.42
C TRP A 128 1.24 5.40 -2.10
N PRO A 129 1.40 4.35 -2.91
CA PRO A 129 2.61 4.15 -3.72
C PRO A 129 2.71 5.19 -4.86
N SER A 130 3.81 5.19 -5.62
CA SER A 130 4.01 6.10 -6.76
C SER A 130 2.89 6.04 -7.83
N ASP A 131 2.18 4.91 -7.95
CA ASP A 131 1.05 4.72 -8.86
C ASP A 131 -0.33 4.93 -8.20
N TYR A 132 -0.40 5.51 -6.99
CA TYR A 132 -1.63 5.63 -6.20
C TYR A 132 -2.79 6.27 -6.97
N ARG A 133 -2.52 7.30 -7.79
CA ARG A 133 -3.57 7.99 -8.57
C ARG A 133 -4.32 7.03 -9.48
N SER A 134 -3.61 6.09 -10.11
CA SER A 134 -4.25 5.07 -10.95
C SER A 134 -5.08 4.10 -10.13
N ARG A 135 -4.56 3.67 -8.97
CA ARG A 135 -5.27 2.75 -8.06
C ARG A 135 -6.51 3.38 -7.45
N HIS A 136 -6.44 4.65 -7.04
CA HIS A 136 -7.57 5.42 -6.53
C HIS A 136 -8.65 5.59 -7.60
N ARG A 137 -8.26 5.91 -8.85
CA ARG A 137 -9.23 5.98 -9.96
C ARG A 137 -9.93 4.65 -10.21
N ALA A 138 -9.18 3.55 -10.23
CA ALA A 138 -9.76 2.22 -10.42
C ALA A 138 -10.71 1.84 -9.27
N ALA A 139 -10.33 2.11 -8.02
CA ALA A 139 -11.17 1.86 -6.85
C ALA A 139 -12.46 2.69 -6.86
N ALA A 140 -12.37 3.99 -7.19
CA ALA A 140 -13.52 4.87 -7.30
C ALA A 140 -14.46 4.45 -8.44
N ALA A 141 -13.90 4.03 -9.59
CA ALA A 141 -14.69 3.50 -10.71
C ALA A 141 -15.45 2.23 -10.29
N ALA A 142 -14.78 1.26 -9.66
CA ALA A 142 -15.41 0.04 -9.19
C ALA A 142 -16.55 0.31 -8.18
N ALA A 143 -16.35 1.27 -7.27
CA ALA A 143 -17.39 1.69 -6.32
C ALA A 143 -18.57 2.38 -7.03
N SER A 144 -18.30 3.25 -8.00
CA SER A 144 -19.34 3.91 -8.80
C SER A 144 -20.17 2.90 -9.59
N ASP A 145 -19.52 1.90 -10.21
CA ASP A 145 -20.18 0.85 -10.96
C ASP A 145 -21.06 -0.03 -10.04
N ALA A 146 -20.57 -0.36 -8.84
CA ALA A 146 -21.34 -1.07 -7.83
C ALA A 146 -22.56 -0.26 -7.34
N ALA A 147 -22.39 1.04 -7.07
CA ALA A 147 -23.50 1.92 -6.69
C ALA A 147 -24.55 2.03 -7.80
N ALA A 148 -24.12 2.15 -9.06
CA ALA A 148 -25.02 2.16 -10.22
C ALA A 148 -25.79 0.84 -10.36
N ALA A 149 -25.13 -0.31 -10.13
CA ALA A 149 -25.77 -1.62 -10.15
C ALA A 149 -26.80 -1.79 -9.03
N LEU A 150 -26.49 -1.34 -7.80
CA LEU A 150 -27.41 -1.33 -6.67
C LEU A 150 -28.64 -0.46 -6.95
N ARG A 151 -28.46 0.76 -7.48
CA ARG A 151 -29.58 1.64 -7.89
C ARG A 151 -30.46 0.98 -8.95
N LYS A 152 -29.87 0.31 -9.94
CA LYS A 152 -30.61 -0.41 -10.98
C LYS A 152 -31.39 -1.60 -10.42
N ALA A 153 -30.88 -2.24 -9.36
CA ALA A 153 -31.57 -3.32 -8.65
C ALA A 153 -32.66 -2.82 -7.68
N GLY A 154 -32.84 -1.50 -7.54
CA GLY A 154 -33.82 -0.89 -6.63
C GLY A 154 -33.30 -0.61 -5.22
N ASP A 155 -32.05 -0.98 -4.94
CA ASP A 155 -31.40 -0.88 -3.62
C ASP A 155 -30.71 0.48 -3.45
N LYS A 156 -31.52 1.54 -3.37
CA LYS A 156 -31.04 2.94 -3.32
C LYS A 156 -30.33 3.27 -2.01
N GLU A 157 -30.71 2.63 -0.91
CA GLU A 157 -30.12 2.84 0.40
C GLU A 157 -28.66 2.41 0.41
N ARG A 158 -28.37 1.16 0.04
CA ARG A 158 -26.99 0.65 -0.03
C ARG A 158 -26.13 1.39 -1.05
N ALA A 159 -26.73 1.84 -2.16
CA ALA A 159 -26.00 2.71 -3.10
C ALA A 159 -25.59 4.04 -2.44
N GLY A 160 -26.48 4.67 -1.67
CA GLY A 160 -26.17 5.88 -0.90
C GLY A 160 -25.12 5.65 0.18
N GLU A 161 -25.20 4.52 0.91
CA GLU A 161 -24.19 4.14 1.90
C GLU A 161 -22.80 3.98 1.27
N LEU A 162 -22.72 3.32 0.12
CA LEU A 162 -21.47 3.17 -0.63
C LEU A 162 -20.90 4.51 -1.08
N GLU A 163 -21.73 5.41 -1.62
CA GLU A 163 -21.32 6.75 -2.04
C GLU A 163 -20.80 7.58 -0.86
N MET A 164 -21.48 7.55 0.29
CA MET A 164 -21.03 8.20 1.52
C MET A 164 -19.71 7.60 2.03
N ALA A 165 -19.56 6.28 1.98
CA ALA A 165 -18.33 5.61 2.40
C ALA A 165 -17.14 6.00 1.50
N VAL A 166 -17.35 6.12 0.19
CA VAL A 166 -16.34 6.61 -0.76
C VAL A 166 -15.98 8.07 -0.46
N ALA A 167 -16.97 8.94 -0.22
CA ALA A 167 -16.73 10.34 0.13
C ALA A 167 -15.90 10.46 1.43
N ALA A 168 -16.22 9.67 2.45
CA ALA A 168 -15.47 9.61 3.70
C ALA A 168 -14.02 9.10 3.49
N ALA A 169 -13.83 8.09 2.65
CA ALA A 169 -12.49 7.59 2.27
C ALA A 169 -11.69 8.64 1.48
N HIS A 170 -12.36 9.62 0.88
CA HIS A 170 -11.73 10.78 0.27
C HIS A 170 -11.36 11.92 1.25
N GLN A 171 -11.53 11.75 2.55
CA GLN A 171 -11.12 12.78 3.49
C GLN A 171 -9.62 12.75 3.79
N ARG A 172 -8.99 13.93 3.81
CA ARG A 172 -7.56 14.08 4.16
C ARG A 172 -7.42 15.18 5.19
N ASP A 173 -6.77 14.87 6.30
CA ASP A 173 -6.59 15.86 7.36
C ASP A 173 -5.60 16.95 6.94
N LEU A 174 -4.57 16.58 6.18
CA LEU A 174 -3.54 17.49 5.72
C LEU A 174 -3.01 17.12 4.33
N ILE A 175 -2.97 18.11 3.43
CA ILE A 175 -2.23 18.06 2.16
C ILE A 175 -1.34 19.29 2.11
N VAL A 176 -0.06 19.10 1.79
CA VAL A 176 0.91 20.16 1.60
C VAL A 176 1.49 20.03 0.20
N THR A 177 1.38 21.08 -0.59
CA THR A 177 1.92 21.15 -1.94
C THR A 177 2.89 22.32 -2.03
N LEU A 178 4.15 22.04 -2.34
CA LEU A 178 5.14 23.05 -2.66
C LEU A 178 5.30 23.09 -4.17
N SER A 179 5.08 24.23 -4.83
CA SER A 179 5.31 24.38 -6.26
C SER A 179 6.24 25.54 -6.56
N TRP A 180 7.02 25.43 -7.64
CA TRP A 180 7.96 26.45 -8.07
C TRP A 180 8.09 26.49 -9.58
N ASN A 181 8.66 27.57 -10.09
CA ASN A 181 9.04 27.67 -11.50
C ASN A 181 10.56 27.73 -11.61
N GLY A 182 11.10 27.19 -12.71
CA GLY A 182 12.54 27.25 -13.00
C GLY A 182 13.16 25.89 -13.25
N GLN A 183 14.48 25.88 -13.27
CA GLN A 183 15.29 24.68 -13.54
C GLN A 183 15.72 24.00 -12.24
N GLY A 184 15.56 24.65 -11.09
CA GLY A 184 16.02 24.16 -9.80
C GLY A 184 15.16 23.07 -9.17
N GLU A 185 15.66 22.61 -8.03
CA GLU A 185 15.11 21.53 -7.20
C GLU A 185 14.89 22.05 -5.78
N LEU A 186 13.69 21.80 -5.26
CA LEU A 186 13.30 22.14 -3.90
C LEU A 186 12.81 20.89 -3.18
N ASP A 187 13.43 20.57 -2.06
CA ASP A 187 13.02 19.45 -1.21
C ASP A 187 12.08 19.91 -0.10
N LEU A 188 10.99 19.18 0.13
CA LEU A 188 10.11 19.31 1.29
C LEU A 188 10.41 18.21 2.31
N GLN A 189 10.77 18.63 3.51
CA GLN A 189 10.80 17.79 4.70
C GLN A 189 9.70 18.24 5.67
N ILE A 190 8.98 17.28 6.24
CA ILE A 190 7.94 17.51 7.25
C ILE A 190 8.28 16.77 8.53
N ASP A 191 8.57 17.52 9.59
CA ASP A 191 8.62 16.98 10.94
C ASP A 191 7.18 16.96 11.50
N GLU A 192 6.72 15.78 11.89
CA GLU A 192 5.35 15.52 12.31
C GLU A 192 5.21 15.52 13.85
N PRO A 193 4.04 15.85 14.41
CA PRO A 193 3.85 16.01 15.86
C PRO A 193 4.21 14.79 16.72
N LEU A 194 4.11 13.57 16.16
CA LEU A 194 4.44 12.33 16.88
C LEU A 194 5.92 11.93 16.73
N GLY A 195 6.78 12.82 16.23
CA GLY A 195 8.23 12.64 16.20
C GLY A 195 8.79 11.87 15.00
N THR A 196 7.99 11.68 13.95
CA THR A 196 8.48 11.14 12.67
C THR A 196 8.78 12.25 11.68
N VAL A 197 9.59 11.93 10.66
CA VAL A 197 10.00 12.88 9.63
C VAL A 197 9.75 12.28 8.25
N CYS A 198 8.99 12.99 7.42
CA CYS A 198 8.72 12.63 6.03
C CYS A 198 9.60 13.46 5.09
N HIS A 199 10.30 12.81 4.15
CA HIS A 199 11.15 13.46 3.13
C HIS A 199 11.41 12.46 1.98
N PHE A 200 12.18 12.85 0.96
CA PHE A 200 12.37 12.05 -0.27
C PHE A 200 12.94 10.64 -0.04
N ASP A 201 13.81 10.43 0.96
CA ASP A 201 14.35 9.10 1.32
C ASP A 201 13.41 8.31 2.24
N HIS A 202 12.64 9.00 3.09
CA HIS A 202 11.65 8.41 3.99
C HIS A 202 10.25 8.91 3.64
N ARG A 203 9.74 8.46 2.48
CA ARG A 203 8.50 8.97 1.88
C ARG A 203 7.23 8.55 2.60
N GLN A 204 7.29 7.60 3.52
CA GLN A 204 6.13 7.17 4.30
C GLN A 204 6.53 7.08 5.77
N THR A 205 5.69 7.61 6.65
CA THR A 205 5.96 7.65 8.09
C THR A 205 4.94 6.86 8.88
N ARG A 206 5.32 6.48 10.11
CA ARG A 206 4.38 5.84 11.06
C ARG A 206 3.33 6.81 11.59
N SER A 207 3.55 8.12 11.47
CA SER A 207 2.48 9.11 11.70
C SER A 207 1.48 9.16 10.56
N GLY A 208 1.73 8.50 9.43
CA GLY A 208 0.77 8.38 8.33
C GLY A 208 0.94 9.40 7.22
N GLY A 209 1.93 10.28 7.34
CA GLY A 209 2.37 11.14 6.25
C GLY A 209 2.98 10.34 5.11
N VAL A 210 2.69 10.79 3.88
CA VAL A 210 3.25 10.23 2.65
C VAL A 210 3.67 11.35 1.71
N LEU A 211 4.94 11.35 1.27
CA LEU A 211 5.41 12.17 0.16
C LEU A 211 5.08 11.45 -1.16
N VAL A 212 3.99 11.89 -1.80
CA VAL A 212 3.40 11.23 -2.97
C VAL A 212 3.95 11.76 -4.29
N HIS A 213 4.62 12.92 -4.27
CA HIS A 213 5.33 13.47 -5.41
C HIS A 213 6.60 14.17 -4.95
N ASP A 214 7.68 13.88 -5.66
CA ASP A 214 9.01 14.47 -5.52
C ASP A 214 9.39 14.94 -6.93
N GLY A 215 9.59 16.24 -7.06
CA GLY A 215 9.58 16.95 -8.33
C GLY A 215 10.87 17.72 -8.54
N PHE A 216 11.26 17.85 -9.80
CA PHE A 216 12.46 18.58 -10.20
C PHE A 216 12.25 19.29 -11.53
N GLY A 217 12.98 20.40 -11.73
CA GLY A 217 13.03 21.12 -12.99
C GLY A 217 13.72 20.32 -14.10
N PRO A 218 13.61 20.73 -15.38
CA PRO A 218 13.02 21.99 -15.85
C PRO A 218 11.57 21.88 -16.31
N VAL A 219 11.03 20.66 -16.31
CA VAL A 219 9.68 20.40 -16.82
C VAL A 219 8.67 20.97 -15.83
N GLN A 220 8.10 22.13 -16.13
CA GLN A 220 7.26 22.90 -15.21
C GLN A 220 6.12 22.11 -14.53
N ARG A 221 5.50 21.17 -15.25
CA ARG A 221 4.45 20.29 -14.68
C ARG A 221 4.96 19.32 -13.60
N ASN A 222 6.28 19.16 -13.48
CA ASN A 222 6.98 18.32 -12.53
C ASN A 222 7.59 19.14 -11.37
N CYS A 223 7.58 20.48 -11.44
CA CYS A 223 8.18 21.36 -10.42
C CYS A 223 7.24 21.55 -9.22
N TYR A 224 6.94 20.44 -8.54
CA TYR A 224 6.21 20.47 -7.27
C TYR A 224 6.55 19.26 -6.41
N GLU A 225 6.42 19.42 -5.10
CA GLU A 225 6.33 18.33 -4.15
C GLU A 225 4.96 18.26 -3.52
N GLU A 226 4.49 17.06 -3.22
CA GLU A 226 3.19 16.84 -2.61
C GLU A 226 3.29 15.84 -1.46
N TYR A 227 2.93 16.30 -0.28
CA TYR A 227 2.75 15.50 0.91
C TYR A 227 1.27 15.36 1.24
N VAL A 228 0.85 14.15 1.60
CA VAL A 228 -0.52 13.83 2.01
C VAL A 228 -0.50 13.05 3.32
N CYS A 229 -1.37 13.44 4.24
CA CYS A 229 -1.63 12.70 5.47
C CYS A 229 -3.14 12.51 5.60
N ALA A 230 -3.62 11.29 5.34
CA ALA A 230 -5.04 10.98 5.43
C ALA A 230 -5.54 11.19 6.86
N PHE A 231 -4.85 10.60 7.84
CA PHE A 231 -5.10 10.77 9.28
C PHE A 231 -3.90 11.45 9.92
N ALA A 232 -3.96 12.77 10.03
CA ALA A 232 -2.89 13.57 10.60
C ALA A 232 -3.03 13.63 12.12
N ALA A 233 -1.92 13.73 12.84
CA ALA A 233 -1.95 14.01 14.28
C ALA A 233 -2.20 15.50 14.52
N PRO A 234 -2.96 15.89 15.55
CA PRO A 234 -3.02 17.28 15.95
C PRO A 234 -1.64 17.74 16.47
N GLY A 235 -1.34 19.02 16.30
CA GLY A 235 -0.10 19.64 16.79
C GLY A 235 0.62 20.48 15.74
N GLU A 236 1.86 20.84 16.08
CA GLU A 236 2.73 21.66 15.24
C GLU A 236 3.55 20.78 14.28
N TYR A 237 3.41 21.06 12.99
CA TYR A 237 4.23 20.53 11.92
C TYR A 237 5.30 21.56 11.56
N ARG A 238 6.53 21.08 11.29
CA ARG A 238 7.62 21.92 10.78
C ARG A 238 7.93 21.50 9.35
N LEU A 239 7.70 22.42 8.42
CA LEU A 239 7.95 22.23 7.00
C LEU A 239 9.30 22.89 6.69
N SER A 240 10.33 22.09 6.51
CA SER A 240 11.64 22.56 6.03
C SER A 240 11.67 22.46 4.51
N ILE A 241 11.88 23.58 3.84
CA ILE A 241 12.01 23.67 2.39
C ILE A 241 13.46 24.00 2.07
N ASN A 242 14.14 23.07 1.38
CA ASN A 242 15.54 23.23 1.03
C ASN A 242 15.68 23.50 -0.45
N HIS A 243 16.42 24.54 -0.81
CA HIS A 243 16.85 24.80 -2.17
C HIS A 243 18.13 24.02 -2.43
N VAL A 244 17.99 22.90 -3.14
CA VAL A 244 19.05 21.90 -3.36
C VAL A 244 19.99 22.35 -4.47
N ASP A 245 19.42 22.62 -5.65
CA ASP A 245 20.18 22.98 -6.84
C ASP A 245 19.39 23.87 -7.81
N GLY A 246 20.10 24.45 -8.78
CA GLY A 246 19.56 25.19 -9.92
C GLY A 246 18.84 26.50 -9.57
N ASP A 247 18.28 27.16 -10.59
CA ASP A 247 17.61 28.45 -10.40
C ASP A 247 16.11 28.30 -10.17
N ILE A 248 15.62 28.94 -9.11
CA ILE A 248 14.20 29.13 -8.83
C ILE A 248 13.80 30.53 -9.29
N VAL A 249 12.81 30.61 -10.19
CA VAL A 249 12.37 31.87 -10.78
C VAL A 249 11.92 32.83 -9.68
N GLY A 250 12.55 34.00 -9.65
CA GLY A 250 12.27 35.05 -8.67
C GLY A 250 12.60 34.66 -7.22
N LYS A 251 13.37 33.59 -6.99
CA LYS A 251 13.68 33.02 -5.65
C LYS A 251 12.41 32.80 -4.81
N ARG A 252 11.34 32.35 -5.47
CA ARG A 252 10.03 32.19 -4.84
C ARG A 252 9.40 30.86 -5.20
N ALA A 253 8.81 30.23 -4.20
CA ALA A 253 7.91 29.09 -4.35
C ALA A 253 6.54 29.42 -3.75
N GLN A 254 5.57 28.59 -4.05
CA GLN A 254 4.22 28.67 -3.52
C GLN A 254 3.95 27.43 -2.67
N LEU A 255 3.68 27.64 -1.39
CA LEU A 255 3.31 26.58 -0.46
C LEU A 255 1.80 26.61 -0.23
N THR A 256 1.10 25.60 -0.72
CA THR A 256 -0.34 25.43 -0.50
C THR A 256 -0.57 24.40 0.59
N ILE A 257 -1.26 24.80 1.65
CA ILE A 257 -1.62 23.95 2.78
C ILE A 257 -3.15 23.79 2.78
N ARG A 258 -3.61 22.57 2.60
CA ARG A 258 -5.03 22.21 2.67
C ARG A 258 -5.27 21.35 3.91
N ARG A 259 -6.24 21.75 4.74
CA ARG A 259 -6.62 21.05 5.97
C ARG A 259 -8.05 20.53 5.84
N TYR A 260 -8.32 19.36 6.43
CA TYR A 260 -9.66 18.77 6.54
C TYR A 260 -10.39 18.64 5.19
N VAL A 261 -9.63 18.27 4.15
CA VAL A 261 -10.11 18.13 2.78
C VAL A 261 -11.25 17.11 2.73
N GLY A 262 -12.32 17.44 2.01
CA GLY A 262 -13.51 16.58 1.88
C GLY A 262 -14.46 16.62 3.08
N THR A 263 -14.37 17.68 3.90
CA THR A 263 -15.28 17.94 5.03
C THR A 263 -15.83 19.37 4.94
N ASP A 264 -16.87 19.68 5.72
CA ASP A 264 -17.41 21.03 5.85
C ASP A 264 -16.44 22.03 6.51
N HIS A 265 -15.30 21.54 7.02
CA HIS A 265 -14.24 22.33 7.62
C HIS A 265 -13.02 22.49 6.70
N GLU A 266 -13.13 22.15 5.42
CA GLU A 266 -12.02 22.26 4.48
C GLU A 266 -11.47 23.70 4.44
N GLN A 267 -10.15 23.82 4.57
CA GLN A 267 -9.44 25.09 4.56
C GLN A 267 -8.25 25.02 3.63
N THR A 268 -8.09 26.02 2.77
CA THR A 268 -6.91 26.16 1.91
C THR A 268 -6.20 27.46 2.22
N HIS A 269 -4.89 27.38 2.50
CA HIS A 269 -4.05 28.54 2.73
C HIS A 269 -2.84 28.47 1.81
N THR A 270 -2.54 29.57 1.15
CA THR A 270 -1.43 29.65 0.21
C THR A 270 -0.42 30.67 0.71
N HIS A 271 0.80 30.22 0.95
CA HIS A 271 1.89 31.00 1.50
C HIS A 271 2.99 31.16 0.44
N PRO A 272 3.34 32.39 0.04
CA PRO A 272 4.53 32.61 -0.76
C PRO A 272 5.77 32.34 0.10
N VAL A 273 6.67 31.50 -0.41
CA VAL A 273 7.95 31.19 0.22
C VAL A 273 9.04 31.93 -0.55
N VAL A 274 9.65 32.91 0.10
CA VAL A 274 10.79 33.66 -0.45
C VAL A 274 12.08 33.07 0.11
N PHE A 275 13.04 32.80 -0.78
CA PHE A 275 14.34 32.23 -0.44
C PHE A 275 15.39 33.33 -0.35
N ASP A 276 15.65 33.77 0.89
CA ASP A 276 16.78 34.63 1.22
C ASP A 276 18.06 33.79 1.50
N ASP A 277 17.86 32.51 1.83
CA ASP A 277 18.88 31.50 2.08
C ASP A 277 18.43 30.15 1.45
N ARG A 278 19.33 29.17 1.39
CA ARG A 278 19.06 27.82 0.87
C ARG A 278 18.05 27.02 1.69
N ARG A 279 17.70 27.45 2.90
CA ARG A 279 16.70 26.78 3.73
C ARG A 279 15.67 27.75 4.26
N LYS A 280 14.40 27.39 4.08
CA LYS A 280 13.26 28.08 4.71
C LYS A 280 12.49 27.12 5.59
N VAL A 281 12.00 27.60 6.73
CA VAL A 281 11.14 26.82 7.63
C VAL A 281 9.79 27.52 7.77
N VAL A 282 8.72 26.78 7.54
CA VAL A 282 7.34 27.21 7.77
C VAL A 282 6.74 26.33 8.87
N ARG A 283 6.05 26.96 9.83
CA ARG A 283 5.33 26.24 10.90
C ARG A 283 3.85 26.19 10.59
N LEU A 284 3.25 25.05 10.90
CA LEU A 284 1.87 24.74 10.61
C LEU A 284 1.23 24.13 11.85
N SER A 285 0.20 24.78 12.37
CA SER A 285 -0.64 24.20 13.41
C SER A 285 -1.82 23.42 12.78
N LEU A 286 -2.03 22.19 13.22
CA LEU A 286 -3.24 21.41 12.93
C LEU A 286 -4.00 21.14 14.25
N GLN A 287 -5.18 21.75 14.39
CA GLN A 287 -5.94 21.70 15.63
C GLN A 287 -6.73 20.40 15.80
N LYS A 288 -7.25 19.81 14.72
CA LYS A 288 -8.16 18.65 14.76
C LYS A 288 -7.67 17.48 13.88
N GLY A 289 -6.58 16.85 14.26
CA GLY A 289 -6.11 15.63 13.60
C GLY A 289 -6.84 14.37 14.08
N ARG A 290 -7.00 13.36 13.21
CA ARG A 290 -7.64 12.07 13.55
C ARG A 290 -6.68 11.02 14.10
N ARG A 291 -5.36 11.26 14.08
CA ARG A 291 -4.36 10.29 14.55
C ARG A 291 -3.81 10.61 15.93
N GLU A 292 -3.91 9.63 16.81
CA GLU A 292 -3.47 9.77 18.22
C GLU A 292 -2.12 9.11 18.49
N LYS A 293 -1.76 8.06 17.73
CA LYS A 293 -0.54 7.27 17.93
C LYS A 293 0.09 6.83 16.62
N LEU A 294 1.38 6.48 16.68
CA LEU A 294 2.12 5.89 15.58
C LEU A 294 1.48 4.55 15.16
N SER A 295 1.47 4.29 13.86
CA SER A 295 1.10 2.97 13.34
C SER A 295 2.11 1.89 13.75
N ASP A 296 1.78 0.64 13.48
CA ASP A 296 2.75 -0.44 13.45
C ASP A 296 3.95 -0.10 12.55
N PRO A 297 5.11 -0.74 12.77
CA PRO A 297 6.25 -0.59 11.87
C PRO A 297 5.83 -0.79 10.42
N LEU A 298 6.23 0.16 9.57
CA LEU A 298 5.98 0.04 8.14
C LEU A 298 6.67 -1.23 7.61
N PRO A 299 6.09 -1.89 6.59
CA PRO A 299 6.76 -3.00 5.93
C PRO A 299 8.15 -2.55 5.50
N ARG A 300 9.18 -3.32 5.83
CA ARG A 300 10.53 -3.05 5.32
C ARG A 300 10.47 -3.06 3.79
N GLY A 301 10.92 -1.98 3.16
CA GLY A 301 10.92 -1.81 1.72
C GLY A 301 11.71 -2.91 0.99
N ARG A 302 11.48 -3.02 -0.31
CA ARG A 302 12.03 -4.06 -1.21
C ARG A 302 13.54 -3.97 -1.48
N ASP A 303 14.31 -3.18 -0.73
CA ASP A 303 15.74 -2.97 -1.03
C ASP A 303 16.67 -4.08 -0.49
N GLU A 304 16.22 -4.93 0.45
CA GLU A 304 17.08 -6.00 0.97
C GLU A 304 17.17 -7.26 0.09
N PHE A 305 16.27 -7.45 -0.87
CA PHE A 305 16.45 -8.55 -1.85
C PHE A 305 17.52 -8.22 -2.91
N ALA A 306 17.90 -6.94 -3.04
CA ALA A 306 19.00 -6.51 -3.91
C ALA A 306 20.37 -6.68 -3.23
N THR A 307 20.48 -6.44 -1.93
CA THR A 307 21.75 -6.59 -1.18
C THR A 307 22.19 -8.05 -1.02
N ALA A 308 21.27 -9.01 -1.07
CA ALA A 308 21.60 -10.45 -1.11
C ALA A 308 22.20 -10.93 -2.45
N ARG A 309 22.14 -10.13 -3.52
CA ARG A 309 22.76 -10.43 -4.84
C ARG A 309 24.02 -9.62 -5.13
N GLY A 310 24.41 -8.70 -4.25
CA GLY A 310 25.56 -7.81 -4.42
C GLY A 310 26.91 -8.36 -3.99
N ASN A 311 26.99 -9.54 -3.35
CA ASN A 311 28.25 -10.02 -2.76
C ASN A 311 28.92 -11.18 -3.52
N LYS A 312 28.90 -11.13 -4.86
CA LYS A 312 29.80 -11.92 -5.71
C LYS A 312 30.24 -11.11 -6.92
N ARG A 313 31.37 -10.41 -6.78
CA ARG A 313 32.50 -10.35 -7.75
C ARG A 313 33.28 -9.04 -7.60
N ARG A 314 34.37 -9.08 -6.82
CA ARG A 314 35.60 -8.36 -7.13
C ARG A 314 36.77 -9.31 -6.84
N GLY A 315 37.30 -9.89 -7.91
CA GLY A 315 38.34 -10.91 -7.87
C GLY A 315 38.52 -11.50 -9.26
N GLY A 316 39.07 -10.72 -10.18
CA GLY A 316 39.34 -11.13 -11.55
C GLY A 316 40.14 -10.06 -12.26
N ARG A 317 41.44 -10.32 -12.43
CA ARG A 317 42.39 -9.49 -13.19
C ARG A 317 41.88 -9.23 -14.62
N PRO A 318 42.19 -8.08 -15.23
CA PRO A 318 41.90 -7.87 -16.63
C PRO A 318 42.89 -8.67 -17.49
N PHE A 319 42.38 -9.56 -18.34
CA PHE A 319 43.11 -10.06 -19.50
C PHE A 319 43.24 -8.90 -20.50
N ARG A 320 44.48 -8.56 -20.88
CA ARG A 320 44.79 -7.66 -22.00
C ARG A 320 44.95 -8.50 -23.28
N PHE A 321 44.37 -8.03 -24.38
CA PHE A 321 44.89 -8.31 -25.71
C PHE A 321 45.89 -7.21 -26.06
N GLY A 322 47.05 -7.60 -26.58
CA GLY A 322 48.19 -6.72 -26.91
C GLY A 322 49.44 -7.14 -26.17
#